data_AF-D8PR43-F1
#
_entry.id   AF-D8PR43-F1
#
_cell.length_a   1.000
_cell.length_b   1.000
_cell.length_c   1.000
_cell.angle_alpha   90.00
_cell.angle_beta   90.00
_cell.angle_gamma   90.00
#
_symmetry.space_group_name_H-M   'P 1'
#
loop_
_entity.id
_entity.type
_entity.pdbx_description
1 polymer ?
#
loop_
_entity_poly.entity_id
_entity_poly.type
_entity_poly.pdbx_seq_one_letter_code
_entity_poly.pdbx_strand_id
1 'polypeptide(L)'
;MGASQSVYMANASGQNIYVMASLNPDWAIVDFITDIGLLFVGVEELKAVTMLGELPEALVTIRDLYEFLKIAAKILSGTLSVGSRGPEAALALVDAFSKTSIPIAYGDYKNVKDEGVLGMYLSASGIAGLLGASTVSVMVLSGDGKQLAMYNTGSDDSWIATDRQEIVRSKYGSIWQQDPDAGRESWPVQ
;
A
#
# COMPACT_ATOMS: atom_id res chain seq x y z
N MET A 1 25.46 18.96 -0.48
CA MET A 1 23.99 19.04 -0.57
C MET A 1 23.54 17.71 -1.13
N GLY A 2 22.95 16.83 -0.31
CA GLY A 2 22.46 15.54 -0.79
C GLY A 2 21.26 15.77 -1.70
N ALA A 3 21.22 15.12 -2.87
CA ALA A 3 20.04 15.17 -3.72
C ALA A 3 18.83 14.66 -2.93
N SER A 4 17.75 15.43 -2.90
CA SER A 4 16.49 15.03 -2.29
C SER A 4 15.91 13.88 -3.10
N GLN A 5 16.08 12.65 -2.62
CA GLN A 5 15.60 11.47 -3.33
C GLN A 5 14.08 11.42 -3.32
N SER A 6 13.46 11.15 -4.47
CA SER A 6 12.01 11.24 -4.64
C SER A 6 11.43 10.01 -5.33
N VAL A 7 10.43 9.39 -4.70
CA VAL A 7 9.66 8.28 -5.27
C VAL A 7 8.27 8.81 -5.58
N TYR A 8 7.93 8.95 -6.85
CA TYR A 8 6.57 9.36 -7.24
C TYR A 8 5.72 8.15 -7.58
N MET A 9 4.44 8.22 -7.23
CA MET A 9 3.41 7.29 -7.68
C MET A 9 2.35 8.07 -8.44
N ALA A 10 2.14 7.69 -9.70
CA ALA A 10 1.09 8.20 -10.57
C ALA A 10 -0.07 7.21 -10.64
N ASN A 11 -1.29 7.71 -10.76
CA ASN A 11 -2.47 6.87 -10.81
C ASN A 11 -3.20 6.99 -12.16
N ALA A 12 -3.02 5.97 -13.00
CA ALA A 12 -3.75 5.78 -14.25
C ALA A 12 -4.72 4.58 -14.18
N SER A 13 -5.11 4.14 -12.99
CA SER A 13 -5.87 2.89 -12.78
C SER A 13 -7.37 2.96 -13.09
N GLY A 14 -7.91 4.16 -13.33
CA GLY A 14 -9.35 4.40 -13.51
C GLY A 14 -10.13 4.56 -12.20
N GLN A 15 -9.47 4.45 -11.04
CA GLN A 15 -10.05 4.67 -9.72
C GLN A 15 -9.02 5.32 -8.78
N ASN A 16 -9.43 5.73 -7.58
CA ASN A 16 -8.48 6.16 -6.56
C ASN A 16 -7.58 4.99 -6.14
N ILE A 17 -6.35 5.28 -5.70
CA ILE A 17 -5.47 4.31 -5.05
C ILE A 17 -5.02 4.84 -3.70
N TYR A 18 -4.67 3.92 -2.81
CA TYR A 18 -4.14 4.21 -1.49
C TYR A 18 -2.76 3.59 -1.37
N VAL A 19 -1.77 4.40 -0.98
CA VAL A 19 -0.36 4.02 -1.00
C VAL A 19 0.26 4.17 0.37
N MET A 20 1.01 3.17 0.80
CA MET A 20 1.80 3.20 2.02
C MET A 20 3.26 2.93 1.68
N ALA A 21 4.15 3.84 2.07
CA ALA A 21 5.58 3.66 1.97
C ALA A 21 6.19 3.32 3.34
N SER A 22 7.08 2.32 3.39
CA SER A 22 7.81 1.89 4.58
C SER A 22 9.29 1.62 4.28
N LEU A 23 10.13 1.50 5.30
CA LEU A 23 11.50 1.00 5.13
C LEU A 23 11.53 -0.50 4.82
N ASN A 24 12.62 -0.93 4.18
CA ASN A 24 12.98 -2.33 3.93
C ASN A 24 14.29 -2.68 4.68
N PRO A 25 14.42 -3.86 5.33
CA PRO A 25 13.39 -4.87 5.57
C PRO A 25 12.52 -4.63 6.81
N ASP A 26 11.23 -4.94 6.64
CA ASP A 26 10.16 -5.17 7.63
C ASP A 26 10.17 -4.29 8.88
N TRP A 27 9.61 -3.10 8.74
CA TRP A 27 9.22 -2.27 9.87
C TRP A 27 8.11 -2.89 10.70
N ALA A 28 8.22 -2.68 12.02
CA ALA A 28 7.16 -2.98 12.94
C ALA A 28 6.00 -2.01 12.65
N ILE A 29 4.77 -2.53 12.67
CA ILE A 29 3.59 -1.71 12.42
C ILE A 29 3.49 -0.55 13.43
N VAL A 30 4.03 -0.75 14.65
CA VAL A 30 4.03 0.24 15.75
C VAL A 30 4.86 1.50 15.48
N ASP A 31 5.72 1.51 14.46
CA ASP A 31 6.50 2.69 14.08
C ASP A 31 5.67 3.75 13.33
N PHE A 32 4.40 3.44 13.01
CA PHE A 32 3.40 4.30 12.36
C PHE A 32 2.54 5.04 13.42
N ILE A 33 2.45 6.38 13.41
CA ILE A 33 2.05 7.13 14.64
C ILE A 33 0.55 7.27 14.91
N THR A 34 -0.35 7.22 13.95
CA THR A 34 -1.58 8.03 14.15
C THR A 34 -2.89 7.28 14.20
N ASP A 35 -3.03 6.15 13.51
CA ASP A 35 -4.32 5.42 13.48
C ASP A 35 -4.17 3.91 13.32
N ILE A 36 -3.05 3.36 13.78
CA ILE A 36 -2.82 1.90 13.79
C ILE A 36 -3.94 1.14 14.51
N GLY A 37 -4.61 1.77 15.48
CA GLY A 37 -5.79 1.22 16.15
C GLY A 37 -6.91 0.86 15.16
N LEU A 38 -7.12 1.65 14.10
CA LEU A 38 -8.09 1.33 13.05
C LEU A 38 -7.69 0.08 12.28
N LEU A 39 -6.39 -0.08 11.99
CA LEU A 39 -5.88 -1.28 11.33
C LEU A 39 -6.06 -2.52 12.21
N PHE A 40 -5.76 -2.43 13.52
CA PHE A 40 -6.02 -3.52 14.46
C PHE A 40 -7.50 -3.89 14.54
N VAL A 41 -8.39 -2.89 14.60
CA VAL A 41 -9.85 -3.13 14.60
C VAL A 41 -10.29 -3.83 13.31
N GLY A 42 -9.83 -3.36 12.14
CA GLY A 42 -10.15 -3.99 10.85
C GLY A 42 -9.62 -5.42 10.75
N VAL A 43 -8.41 -5.68 11.26
CA VAL A 43 -7.82 -7.02 11.33
C VAL A 43 -8.63 -7.95 12.24
N GLU A 44 -9.06 -7.48 13.41
CA GLU A 44 -9.84 -8.31 14.34
C GLU A 44 -11.24 -8.61 13.79
N GLU A 45 -11.89 -7.67 13.11
CA GLU A 45 -13.15 -7.92 12.38
C GLU A 45 -12.96 -8.99 11.30
N LEU A 46 -11.85 -8.92 10.54
CA LEU A 46 -11.53 -9.92 9.53
C LEU A 46 -11.27 -11.31 10.15
N LYS A 47 -10.46 -11.36 11.20
CA LYS A 47 -10.16 -12.61 11.94
C LYS A 47 -11.41 -13.24 12.54
N ALA A 48 -12.37 -12.43 12.98
CA ALA A 48 -13.63 -12.92 13.55
C ALA A 48 -14.50 -13.68 12.53
N VAL A 49 -14.31 -13.45 11.23
CA VAL A 49 -15.10 -14.10 10.17
C VAL A 49 -14.32 -15.19 9.43
N THR A 50 -12.99 -15.08 9.32
CA THR A 50 -12.14 -16.06 8.62
C THR A 50 -11.77 -17.27 9.48
N MET A 51 -11.52 -18.42 8.86
CA MET A 51 -11.10 -19.62 9.58
C MET A 51 -9.63 -19.56 10.04
N LEU A 52 -9.34 -20.25 11.15
CA LEU A 52 -7.99 -20.41 11.70
C LEU A 52 -7.05 -21.04 10.65
N GLY A 53 -5.96 -20.34 10.31
CA GLY A 53 -4.88 -20.84 9.44
C GLY A 53 -4.68 -20.10 8.11
N GLU A 54 -5.63 -19.26 7.70
CA GLU A 54 -5.51 -18.46 6.46
C GLU A 54 -4.85 -17.09 6.69
N LEU A 55 -4.75 -16.64 7.94
CA LEU A 55 -4.25 -15.33 8.34
C LEU A 55 -3.04 -15.42 9.26
N PRO A 56 -2.18 -14.38 9.27
CA PRO A 56 -1.18 -14.21 10.32
C PRO A 56 -1.82 -14.22 11.71
N GLU A 57 -1.08 -14.70 12.72
CA GLU A 57 -1.58 -14.73 14.10
C GLU A 57 -1.84 -13.31 14.66
N ALA A 58 -0.95 -12.38 14.31
CA ALA A 58 -0.98 -11.00 14.77
C ALA A 58 -0.49 -10.04 13.68
N LEU A 59 -0.94 -8.80 13.76
CA LEU A 59 -0.42 -7.68 12.98
C LEU A 59 0.81 -7.11 13.70
N VAL A 60 2.01 -7.53 13.30
CA VAL A 60 3.29 -7.10 13.91
C VAL A 60 4.12 -6.27 12.93
N THR A 61 4.06 -6.59 11.64
CA THR A 61 4.86 -5.99 10.58
C THR A 61 3.98 -5.47 9.44
N ILE A 62 4.56 -4.66 8.56
CA ILE A 62 3.91 -4.25 7.31
C ILE A 62 3.61 -5.45 6.40
N ARG A 63 4.43 -6.50 6.47
CA ARG A 63 4.19 -7.74 5.73
C ARG A 63 2.96 -8.49 6.25
N ASP A 64 2.73 -8.49 7.57
CA ASP A 64 1.49 -9.07 8.13
C ASP A 64 0.27 -8.30 7.63
N LEU A 65 0.34 -6.96 7.61
CA LEU A 65 -0.72 -6.11 7.06
C LEU A 65 -1.04 -6.46 5.60
N TYR A 66 0.01 -6.68 4.79
CA TYR A 66 -0.15 -7.10 3.40
C TYR A 66 -0.93 -8.42 3.29
N GLU A 67 -0.60 -9.43 4.10
CA GLU A 67 -1.31 -10.71 4.07
C GLU A 67 -2.77 -10.59 4.54
N PHE A 68 -3.06 -9.75 5.55
CA PHE A 68 -4.45 -9.45 5.94
C PHE A 68 -5.22 -8.76 4.80
N LEU A 69 -4.64 -7.73 4.18
CA LEU A 69 -5.25 -7.01 3.06
C LEU A 69 -5.45 -7.91 1.84
N LYS A 70 -4.55 -8.86 1.60
CA LYS A 70 -4.66 -9.83 0.52
C LYS A 70 -5.89 -10.73 0.72
N ILE A 71 -6.15 -11.19 1.94
CA ILE A 71 -7.38 -11.94 2.24
C ILE A 71 -8.62 -11.05 2.09
N ALA A 72 -8.59 -9.81 2.58
CA ALA A 72 -9.68 -8.86 2.38
C ALA A 72 -9.97 -8.64 0.87
N ALA A 73 -8.94 -8.44 0.06
CA ALA A 73 -9.06 -8.25 -1.38
C ALA A 73 -9.68 -9.48 -2.07
N LYS A 74 -9.30 -10.69 -1.68
CA LYS A 74 -9.92 -11.95 -2.17
C LYS A 74 -11.39 -12.07 -1.81
N ILE A 75 -11.78 -11.61 -0.63
CA ILE A 75 -13.19 -11.59 -0.21
C ILE A 75 -13.98 -10.60 -1.08
N LEU A 76 -13.43 -9.39 -1.29
CA LEU A 76 -14.10 -8.33 -2.06
C LEU A 76 -14.14 -8.61 -3.56
N SER A 77 -13.17 -9.35 -4.10
CA SER A 77 -13.18 -9.81 -5.49
C SER A 77 -14.10 -11.03 -5.70
N GLY A 78 -14.50 -11.71 -4.62
CA GLY A 78 -15.30 -12.93 -4.64
C GLY A 78 -14.50 -14.20 -4.92
N THR A 79 -13.16 -14.14 -4.92
CA THR A 79 -12.30 -15.34 -5.05
C THR A 79 -12.22 -16.14 -3.74
N LEU A 80 -12.58 -15.54 -2.61
CA LEU A 80 -12.77 -16.19 -1.31
C LEU A 80 -14.15 -15.85 -0.74
N SER A 81 -14.89 -16.84 -0.27
CA SER A 81 -16.22 -16.65 0.33
C SER A 81 -16.21 -16.99 1.81
N VAL A 82 -16.50 -16.01 2.67
CA VAL A 82 -16.39 -16.13 4.13
C VAL A 82 -17.69 -15.70 4.80
N GLY A 83 -18.62 -16.64 4.95
CA GLY A 83 -19.93 -16.38 5.57
C GLY A 83 -20.68 -15.21 4.92
N SER A 84 -21.72 -14.72 5.61
CA SER A 84 -22.47 -13.54 5.15
C SER A 84 -21.87 -12.21 5.58
N ARG A 85 -20.96 -12.22 6.58
CA ARG A 85 -20.31 -11.02 7.15
C ARG A 85 -18.90 -10.75 6.59
N GLY A 86 -18.40 -11.61 5.71
CA GLY A 86 -17.07 -11.51 5.12
C GLY A 86 -16.82 -10.18 4.41
N PRO A 87 -17.69 -9.77 3.46
CA PRO A 87 -17.52 -8.52 2.74
C PRO A 87 -17.47 -7.29 3.65
N GLU A 88 -18.30 -7.23 4.68
CA GLU A 88 -18.32 -6.11 5.63
C GLU A 88 -17.01 -6.03 6.44
N ALA A 89 -16.50 -7.18 6.90
CA ALA A 89 -15.23 -7.24 7.62
C ALA A 89 -14.04 -6.87 6.72
N ALA A 90 -14.03 -7.34 5.47
CA ALA A 90 -13.02 -7.00 4.49
C ALA A 90 -13.04 -5.49 4.15
N LEU A 91 -14.23 -4.91 3.96
CA LEU A 91 -14.39 -3.47 3.77
C LEU A 91 -13.87 -2.67 4.98
N ALA A 92 -14.12 -3.14 6.21
CA ALA A 92 -13.63 -2.46 7.41
C ALA A 92 -12.09 -2.35 7.43
N LEU A 93 -11.37 -3.40 7.02
CA LEU A 93 -9.91 -3.36 6.90
C LEU A 93 -9.45 -2.46 5.76
N VAL A 94 -10.10 -2.52 4.60
CA VAL A 94 -9.78 -1.65 3.45
C VAL A 94 -10.01 -0.17 3.78
N ASP A 95 -11.10 0.15 4.47
CA ASP A 95 -11.40 1.51 4.93
C ASP A 95 -10.38 2.00 5.95
N ALA A 96 -9.96 1.13 6.88
CA ALA A 96 -8.90 1.44 7.83
C ALA A 96 -7.59 1.75 7.10
N PHE A 97 -7.17 0.88 6.17
CA PHE A 97 -5.97 1.12 5.36
C PHE A 97 -6.05 2.41 4.56
N SER A 98 -7.18 2.69 3.94
CA SER A 98 -7.39 3.90 3.12
C SER A 98 -7.25 5.17 3.95
N LYS A 99 -7.71 5.16 5.22
CA LYS A 99 -7.58 6.28 6.16
C LYS A 99 -6.14 6.46 6.68
N THR A 100 -5.36 5.39 6.72
CA THR A 100 -3.97 5.41 7.20
C THR A 100 -2.93 5.44 6.09
N SER A 101 -3.33 5.78 4.86
CA SER A 101 -2.47 5.74 3.67
C SER A 101 -2.55 7.04 2.89
N ILE A 102 -1.66 7.18 1.90
CA ILE A 102 -1.62 8.31 0.97
C ILE A 102 -2.70 8.11 -0.10
N PRO A 103 -3.76 8.92 -0.15
CA PRO A 103 -4.73 8.84 -1.22
C PRO A 103 -4.16 9.49 -2.49
N ILE A 104 -4.27 8.83 -3.64
CA ILE A 104 -3.92 9.39 -4.96
C ILE A 104 -5.13 9.24 -5.87
N ALA A 105 -5.72 10.37 -6.28
CA ALA A 105 -6.87 10.38 -7.16
C ALA A 105 -6.52 9.89 -8.56
N TYR A 106 -7.50 9.40 -9.31
CA TYR A 106 -7.28 9.07 -10.72
C TYR A 106 -6.82 10.31 -11.50
N GLY A 107 -5.76 10.16 -12.31
CA GLY A 107 -5.14 11.24 -13.07
C GLY A 107 -4.20 12.13 -12.26
N ASP A 108 -3.94 11.80 -11.00
CA ASP A 108 -3.03 12.53 -10.11
C ASP A 108 -1.76 11.71 -9.80
N TYR A 109 -0.75 12.38 -9.23
CA TYR A 109 0.48 11.76 -8.75
C TYR A 109 0.98 12.41 -7.46
N LYS A 110 1.65 11.63 -6.61
CA LYS A 110 2.23 12.13 -5.35
C LYS A 110 3.65 11.61 -5.14
N ASN A 111 4.50 12.41 -4.49
CA ASN A 111 5.76 11.93 -3.95
C ASN A 111 5.47 11.16 -2.65
N VAL A 112 5.68 9.85 -2.65
CA VAL A 112 5.40 8.99 -1.50
C VAL A 112 6.54 9.01 -0.47
N LYS A 113 7.63 9.74 -0.74
CA LYS A 113 8.68 10.08 0.24
C LYS A 113 8.57 11.51 0.78
N ASP A 114 7.53 12.27 0.41
CA ASP A 114 7.37 13.65 0.90
C ASP A 114 7.12 13.68 2.41
N GLU A 115 7.88 14.48 3.16
CA GLU A 115 7.80 14.54 4.62
C GLU A 115 6.40 14.88 5.14
N GLY A 116 5.69 15.81 4.47
CA GLY A 116 4.35 16.21 4.87
C GLY A 116 3.34 15.08 4.68
N VAL A 117 3.50 14.31 3.60
CA VAL A 117 2.68 13.14 3.31
C VAL A 117 3.00 11.98 4.26
N LEU A 118 4.29 11.72 4.53
CA LEU A 118 4.74 10.70 5.48
C LEU A 118 4.28 11.00 6.90
N GLY A 119 4.30 12.28 7.30
CA GLY A 119 3.85 12.72 8.62
C GLY A 119 2.38 12.48 8.91
N MET A 120 1.58 12.10 7.90
CA MET A 120 0.20 11.65 8.12
C MET A 120 0.13 10.30 8.86
N TYR A 121 1.14 9.43 8.69
CA TYR A 121 1.08 8.05 9.17
C TYR A 121 2.38 7.53 9.80
N LEU A 122 3.52 8.24 9.69
CA LEU A 122 4.81 7.81 10.23
C LEU A 122 5.36 8.64 11.37
N SER A 123 6.08 7.93 12.26
CA SER A 123 7.17 8.41 13.12
C SER A 123 7.82 9.74 12.78
N ALA A 124 8.14 10.65 13.71
CA ALA A 124 9.27 11.55 13.44
C ALA A 124 10.56 10.73 13.15
N SER A 125 10.79 9.67 13.93
CA SER A 125 11.82 8.65 13.71
C SER A 125 11.61 7.85 12.42
N GLY A 126 10.36 7.46 12.15
CA GLY A 126 9.99 6.80 10.90
C GLY A 126 10.31 7.66 9.67
N ILE A 127 9.79 8.88 9.59
CA ILE A 127 10.09 9.84 8.51
C ILE A 127 11.61 9.94 8.30
N ALA A 128 12.38 10.18 9.37
CA ALA A 128 13.83 10.29 9.27
C ALA A 128 14.48 9.01 8.69
N GLY A 129 14.02 7.84 9.10
CA GLY A 129 14.46 6.56 8.55
C GLY A 129 14.18 6.44 7.06
N LEU A 130 12.96 6.78 6.62
CA LEU A 130 12.52 6.59 5.23
C LEU A 130 13.17 7.60 4.27
N LEU A 131 13.41 8.83 4.70
CA LEU A 131 14.12 9.83 3.91
C LEU A 131 15.55 9.41 3.59
N GLY A 132 16.26 8.82 4.56
CA GLY A 132 17.62 8.31 4.41
C GLY A 132 17.72 6.97 3.65
N ALA A 133 16.60 6.36 3.29
CA ALA A 133 16.55 5.04 2.67
C ALA A 133 16.91 5.08 1.18
N SER A 134 17.83 4.21 0.77
CA SER A 134 18.10 3.91 -0.65
C SER A 134 17.05 2.98 -1.27
N THR A 135 16.34 2.21 -0.44
CA THR A 135 15.29 1.28 -0.86
C THR A 135 14.07 1.49 0.01
N VAL A 136 12.91 1.65 -0.62
CA VAL A 136 11.62 1.84 0.03
C VAL A 136 10.71 0.67 -0.33
N SER A 137 9.94 0.16 0.61
CA SER A 137 8.84 -0.76 0.32
C SER A 137 7.57 0.04 0.10
N VAL A 138 6.83 -0.28 -0.97
CA VAL A 138 5.60 0.42 -1.34
C VAL A 138 4.48 -0.60 -1.43
N MET A 139 3.39 -0.33 -0.70
CA MET A 139 2.14 -1.06 -0.80
C MET A 139 1.10 -0.19 -1.48
N VAL A 140 0.39 -0.75 -2.46
CA VAL A 140 -0.62 -0.05 -3.26
C VAL A 140 -1.92 -0.85 -3.28
N LEU A 141 -3.01 -0.24 -2.83
CA LEU A 141 -4.36 -0.80 -2.82
C LEU A 141 -5.29 0.03 -3.74
N SER A 142 -6.14 -0.63 -4.52
CA SER A 142 -7.18 0.03 -5.31
C SER A 142 -8.30 0.58 -4.45
N GLY A 143 -9.04 1.56 -4.98
CA GLY A 143 -10.15 2.22 -4.29
C GLY A 143 -11.29 1.28 -3.90
N ASP A 144 -11.52 0.23 -4.69
CA ASP A 144 -12.47 -0.85 -4.39
C ASP A 144 -11.90 -1.98 -3.51
N GLY A 145 -10.63 -1.89 -3.12
CA GLY A 145 -9.94 -2.85 -2.26
C GLY A 145 -9.58 -4.18 -2.93
N LYS A 146 -9.78 -4.34 -4.24
CA LYS A 146 -9.62 -5.63 -4.92
C LYS A 146 -8.24 -5.89 -5.50
N GLN A 147 -7.49 -4.83 -5.80
CA GLN A 147 -6.14 -4.93 -6.34
C GLN A 147 -5.13 -4.50 -5.28
N LEU A 148 -4.13 -5.34 -5.03
CA LEU A 148 -3.11 -5.13 -4.01
C LEU A 148 -1.74 -5.54 -4.57
N ALA A 149 -0.72 -4.71 -4.33
CA ALA A 149 0.67 -5.03 -4.61
C ALA A 149 1.55 -4.50 -3.47
N MET A 150 2.64 -5.22 -3.20
CA MET A 150 3.71 -4.77 -2.33
C MET A 150 5.04 -5.11 -3.00
N TYR A 151 5.90 -4.11 -3.16
CA TYR A 151 7.18 -4.25 -3.86
C TYR A 151 8.21 -3.28 -3.31
N ASN A 152 9.48 -3.52 -3.62
CA ASN A 152 10.58 -2.64 -3.23
C ASN A 152 11.00 -1.78 -4.41
N THR A 153 11.30 -0.52 -4.14
CA THR A 153 11.72 0.47 -5.13
C THR A 153 12.98 1.18 -4.69
N GLY A 154 13.82 1.58 -5.65
CA GLY A 154 14.89 2.52 -5.40
C GLY A 154 14.34 3.87 -4.94
N SER A 155 15.21 4.69 -4.38
CA SER A 155 14.84 5.96 -3.76
C SER A 155 14.52 7.10 -4.75
N ASP A 156 14.83 6.92 -6.04
CA ASP A 156 14.57 7.89 -7.13
C ASP A 156 13.64 7.32 -8.22
N ASP A 157 13.00 6.21 -7.92
CA ASP A 157 12.23 5.43 -8.86
C ASP A 157 10.75 5.84 -8.83
N SER A 158 10.25 6.43 -9.93
CA SER A 158 8.82 6.80 -10.08
C SER A 158 7.96 5.75 -10.80
N TRP A 159 6.72 5.53 -10.38
CA TRP A 159 5.85 4.44 -10.84
C TRP A 159 4.47 4.92 -11.28
N ILE A 160 3.80 4.13 -12.11
CA ILE A 160 2.44 4.36 -12.61
C ILE A 160 1.60 3.12 -12.31
N ALA A 161 0.56 3.27 -11.48
CA ALA A 161 -0.47 2.25 -11.32
C ALA A 161 -1.44 2.33 -12.51
N THR A 162 -1.61 1.23 -13.25
CA THR A 162 -2.39 1.21 -14.51
C THR A 162 -3.68 0.41 -14.38
N ASP A 163 -4.61 0.64 -15.31
CA ASP A 163 -5.86 -0.12 -15.47
C ASP A 163 -5.63 -1.54 -16.02
N ARG A 164 -4.39 -1.88 -16.40
CA ARG A 164 -3.98 -3.18 -16.94
C ARG A 164 -3.50 -4.17 -15.88
N GLN A 165 -3.83 -3.93 -14.61
CA GLN A 165 -3.41 -4.75 -13.47
C GLN A 165 -1.87 -4.84 -13.32
N GLU A 166 -1.18 -3.78 -13.71
CA GLU A 166 0.27 -3.64 -13.59
C GLU A 166 0.62 -2.28 -12.97
N ILE A 167 1.71 -2.26 -12.19
CA ILE A 167 2.40 -1.05 -11.77
C ILE A 167 3.73 -0.99 -12.53
N VAL A 168 3.95 0.07 -13.30
CA VAL A 168 5.07 0.15 -14.25
C VAL A 168 5.99 1.31 -13.92
N ARG A 169 7.29 1.16 -14.19
CA ARG A 169 8.26 2.25 -14.00
C ARG A 169 7.96 3.40 -14.97
N SER A 170 8.12 4.62 -14.48
CA SER A 170 8.07 5.85 -15.27
C SER A 170 9.45 6.16 -15.83
N LYS A 171 9.51 6.77 -17.00
CA LYS A 171 10.75 7.29 -17.58
C LYS A 171 11.34 8.38 -16.69
N TYR A 172 12.66 8.39 -16.55
CA TYR A 172 13.35 9.46 -15.83
C TYR A 172 12.98 10.83 -16.40
N GLY A 173 12.54 11.75 -15.52
CA GLY A 173 12.09 13.09 -15.90
C GLY A 173 10.64 13.18 -16.41
N SER A 174 9.87 12.09 -16.46
CA SER A 174 8.46 12.10 -16.88
C SER A 174 7.61 11.10 -16.10
N ILE A 175 6.64 11.60 -15.32
CA ILE A 175 5.81 10.76 -14.44
C ILE A 175 4.71 9.97 -15.18
N TRP A 176 4.28 10.43 -16.37
CA TRP A 176 3.18 9.80 -17.11
C TRP A 176 3.63 8.96 -18.31
N GLN A 177 4.94 8.83 -18.52
CA GLN A 177 5.49 8.01 -19.60
C GLN A 177 6.07 6.73 -19.04
N GLN A 178 5.50 5.58 -19.44
CA GLN A 178 6.04 4.27 -19.09
C GLN A 178 7.45 4.09 -19.68
N ASP A 179 8.35 3.56 -18.87
CA ASP A 179 9.61 2.99 -19.31
C ASP A 179 9.43 1.47 -19.48
N PRO A 180 9.41 0.94 -20.71
CA PRO A 180 9.13 -0.48 -20.95
C PRO A 180 10.23 -1.41 -20.42
N ASP A 181 11.45 -0.90 -20.22
CA ASP A 181 12.64 -1.69 -19.91
C ASP A 181 13.08 -1.55 -18.43
N ALA A 182 12.54 -0.58 -17.69
CA ALA A 182 13.02 -0.27 -16.34
C ALA A 182 12.42 -1.14 -15.23
N GLY A 183 11.26 -1.79 -15.44
CA GLY A 183 10.62 -2.66 -14.45
C GLY A 183 9.09 -2.62 -14.45
N ARG A 184 8.49 -3.69 -13.91
CA ARG A 184 7.05 -3.85 -13.76
C ARG A 184 6.73 -4.72 -12.55
N GLU A 185 5.61 -4.44 -11.92
CA GLU A 185 5.07 -5.19 -10.80
C GLU A 185 3.65 -5.63 -11.11
N SER A 186 3.32 -6.86 -10.73
CA SER A 186 1.97 -7.39 -10.86
C SER A 186 1.05 -6.72 -9.84
N TRP A 187 -0.12 -6.25 -10.29
CA TRP A 187 -1.14 -5.64 -9.44
C TRP A 187 -2.53 -6.22 -9.75
N PRO A 188 -2.68 -7.54 -9.54
CA PRO A 188 -3.86 -8.27 -9.98
C PRO A 188 -5.04 -7.99 -9.07
N VAL A 189 -6.24 -8.22 -9.61
CA VAL A 189 -7.41 -8.50 -8.77
C VAL A 189 -7.15 -9.81 -8.03
N GLN A 190 -7.26 -9.79 -6.70
CA GLN A 190 -6.88 -10.92 -5.83
C GLN A 190 -7.88 -12.08 -5.86
#